data_AF-A0A397CPR8-F1
#
_entry.id   AF-A0A397CPR8-F1
#
_cell.length_a   1.000
_cell.length_b   1.000
_cell.length_c   1.000
_cell.angle_alpha   90.00
_cell.angle_beta   90.00
_cell.angle_gamma   90.00
#
_symmetry.space_group_name_H-M   'P 1'
#
loop_
_entity.id
_entity.type
_entity.pdbx_description
1 polymer ?
#
loop_
_entity_poly.entity_id
_entity_poly.type
_entity_poly.pdbx_seq_one_letter_code
_entity_poly.pdbx_strand_id
1 'polypeptide(L)'
;MLDRYVKLKPFLPLMGVEEIDNLLLSVRQDRDIDHLLVKLIDLNSVTLELQDEAITLADFRGLFDEVVGEVPSANERLRPGASIIQDPHLETVVVKRLFSVTKWALTDRRQSMLMSNFEEQMCLHFNAFLWGIDDVKSVMEGVAQD
;
A
#
# COMPACT_ATOMS: atom_id res chain seq x y z
N MET A 1 5.36 17.26 -4.15
CA MET A 1 5.19 18.65 -3.66
C MET A 1 6.51 19.28 -3.20
N LEU A 2 7.27 18.65 -2.30
CA LEU A 2 8.57 19.19 -1.83
C LEU A 2 9.64 19.27 -2.93
N ASP A 3 9.76 18.27 -3.81
CA ASP A 3 10.66 18.32 -4.97
C ASP A 3 10.36 19.52 -5.89
N ARG A 4 9.07 19.80 -6.11
CA ARG A 4 8.62 20.99 -6.84
C ARG A 4 8.99 22.28 -6.11
N TYR A 5 8.86 22.32 -4.79
CA TYR A 5 9.28 23.48 -3.99
C TYR A 5 10.78 23.75 -4.16
N VAL A 6 11.64 22.74 -4.02
CA VAL A 6 13.09 22.88 -4.19
C VAL A 6 13.45 23.38 -5.59
N LYS A 7 12.76 22.89 -6.64
CA LYS A 7 12.95 23.37 -8.02
C LYS A 7 12.53 24.83 -8.21
N LEU A 8 11.48 25.28 -7.52
CA LEU A 8 10.95 26.64 -7.66
C LEU A 8 11.68 27.66 -6.78
N LYS A 9 12.23 27.24 -5.65
CA LYS A 9 12.86 28.09 -4.64
C LYS A 9 13.89 29.10 -5.18
N PRO A 10 14.79 28.76 -6.13
CA PRO A 10 15.76 29.73 -6.68
C PRO A 10 15.09 30.92 -7.39
N PHE A 11 13.87 30.73 -7.89
CA PHE A 11 13.13 31.74 -8.65
C PHE A 11 12.22 32.61 -7.79
N LEU A 12 11.88 32.17 -6.57
CA LEU A 12 10.96 32.90 -5.70
C LEU A 12 11.47 34.30 -5.30
N PRO A 13 12.74 34.48 -4.88
CA PRO A 13 13.28 35.80 -4.53
C PRO A 13 13.43 36.73 -5.74
N LEU A 14 13.52 36.18 -6.96
CA LEU A 14 13.68 36.97 -8.18
C LEU A 14 12.39 37.67 -8.62
N MET A 15 11.25 37.27 -8.06
CA MET A 15 9.97 37.92 -8.35
C MET A 15 9.81 39.28 -7.65
N GLY A 16 10.60 39.55 -6.60
CA GLY A 16 10.56 40.83 -5.88
C GLY A 16 9.22 41.12 -5.18
N VAL A 17 8.48 40.07 -4.80
CA VAL A 17 7.20 40.17 -4.12
C VAL A 17 7.44 39.99 -2.63
N GLU A 18 7.35 41.08 -1.87
CA GLU A 18 7.68 41.13 -0.44
C GLU A 18 6.84 40.15 0.40
N GLU A 19 5.59 39.89 0.01
CA GLU A 19 4.74 38.88 0.67
C GLU A 19 5.28 37.45 0.51
N ILE A 20 5.90 37.14 -0.63
CA ILE A 20 6.52 35.83 -0.91
C ILE A 20 7.84 35.70 -0.15
N ASP A 21 8.62 36.78 -0.10
CA ASP A 21 9.90 36.81 0.62
C ASP A 21 9.71 36.57 2.12
N ASN A 22 8.63 37.12 2.71
CA ASN A 22 8.25 36.87 4.10
C ASN A 22 7.83 35.42 4.39
N LEU A 23 7.48 34.64 3.36
CA LEU A 23 7.11 33.24 3.45
C LEU A 23 8.26 32.28 3.13
N LEU A 24 9.44 32.80 2.74
CA LEU A 24 10.60 31.96 2.47
C LEU A 24 11.08 31.28 3.76
N LEU A 25 11.43 30.01 3.60
CA LEU A 25 11.90 29.21 4.72
C LEU A 25 13.27 29.70 5.19
N SER A 26 13.49 29.59 6.49
CA SER A 26 14.80 29.81 7.07
C SER A 26 15.79 28.72 6.64
N VAL A 27 17.09 29.01 6.74
CA VAL A 27 18.17 28.04 6.46
C VAL A 27 18.03 26.74 7.26
N ARG A 28 17.43 26.78 8.45
CA ARG A 28 17.19 25.58 9.26
C ARG A 28 16.07 24.72 8.66
N GLN A 29 14.94 25.35 8.34
CA GLN A 29 13.80 24.67 7.72
C GLN A 29 14.15 24.10 6.35
N ASP A 30 15.05 24.75 5.60
CA ASP A 30 15.58 24.20 4.36
C ASP A 30 16.33 22.88 4.55
N ARG A 31 17.16 22.77 5.59
CA ARG A 31 17.83 21.50 5.91
C ARG A 31 16.82 20.43 6.31
N ASP A 32 15.76 20.82 7.01
CA ASP A 32 14.68 19.90 7.35
C ASP A 32 13.97 19.39 6.09
N ILE A 33 13.82 20.22 5.04
CA ILE A 33 13.30 19.76 3.74
C ILE A 33 14.23 18.74 3.10
N ASP A 34 15.54 18.97 3.11
CA ASP A 34 16.49 18.01 2.54
C ASP A 34 16.40 16.65 3.25
N HIS A 35 16.30 16.65 4.59
CA HIS A 35 16.06 15.44 5.37
C HIS A 35 14.72 14.76 5.05
N LEU A 36 13.65 15.55 4.87
CA LEU A 36 12.34 15.02 4.49
C LEU A 36 12.34 14.45 3.07
N LEU A 37 13.08 15.05 2.14
CA LEU A 37 13.20 14.56 0.77
C LEU A 37 13.87 13.19 0.72
N VAL A 38 14.96 12.99 1.48
CA VAL A 38 15.60 11.68 1.59
C VAL A 38 14.61 10.63 2.10
N LYS A 39 13.92 10.92 3.22
CA LYS A 39 12.91 10.00 3.76
C LYS A 39 11.78 9.70 2.77
N LEU A 40 11.35 10.69 2.00
CA LEU A 40 10.31 10.50 0.99
C LEU A 40 10.80 9.66 -0.18
N ILE A 41 12.07 9.76 -0.56
CA ILE A 41 12.67 8.91 -1.60
C ILE A 41 12.67 7.45 -1.11
N ASP A 42 13.12 7.21 0.11
CA ASP A 42 13.17 5.86 0.70
C ASP A 42 11.77 5.25 0.85
N LEU A 43 10.80 6.03 1.35
CA LEU A 43 9.42 5.56 1.42
C LEU A 43 8.81 5.32 0.03
N ASN A 44 9.17 6.16 -0.95
CA ASN A 44 8.69 5.99 -2.32
C ASN A 44 9.25 4.71 -2.95
N SER A 45 10.51 4.34 -2.71
CA SER A 45 11.05 3.07 -3.21
C SER A 45 10.31 1.88 -2.62
N VAL A 46 9.99 1.90 -1.32
CA VAL A 46 9.18 0.83 -0.71
C VAL A 46 7.79 0.78 -1.34
N THR A 47 7.14 1.92 -1.59
CA THR A 47 5.82 1.90 -2.23
C THR A 47 5.84 1.41 -3.67
N LEU A 48 6.93 1.64 -4.41
CA LEU A 48 7.10 1.09 -5.76
C LEU A 48 7.27 -0.43 -5.71
N GLU A 49 8.01 -0.93 -4.72
CA GLU A 49 8.17 -2.38 -4.52
C GLU A 49 6.85 -3.04 -4.10
N LEU A 50 6.08 -2.41 -3.23
CA LEU A 50 4.74 -2.87 -2.86
C LEU A 50 3.74 -2.90 -4.04
N GLN A 51 3.98 -2.10 -5.08
CA GLN A 51 3.17 -2.07 -6.29
C GLN A 51 3.61 -3.11 -7.33
N ASP A 52 4.68 -3.87 -7.08
CA ASP A 52 5.11 -4.94 -7.96
C ASP A 52 4.09 -6.08 -7.96
N GLU A 53 3.63 -6.47 -9.15
CA GLU A 53 2.69 -7.60 -9.32
C GLU A 53 3.31 -8.94 -8.87
N ALA A 54 4.64 -9.03 -8.87
CA ALA A 54 5.40 -10.21 -8.47
C ALA A 54 5.74 -10.24 -6.97
N ILE A 55 5.24 -9.32 -6.15
CA ILE A 55 5.52 -9.31 -4.71
C ILE A 55 4.82 -10.48 -3.99
N THR A 56 5.57 -11.21 -3.18
CA THR A 56 5.01 -12.28 -2.35
C THR A 56 4.41 -11.73 -1.06
N LEU A 57 3.51 -12.48 -0.44
CA LEU A 57 2.96 -12.15 0.89
C LEU A 57 4.04 -12.02 1.96
N ALA A 58 5.13 -12.78 1.87
CA ALA A 58 6.26 -12.69 2.80
C ALA A 58 7.04 -11.39 2.59
N ASP A 59 7.36 -11.05 1.34
CA ASP A 59 8.10 -9.84 1.00
C ASP A 59 7.29 -8.60 1.35
N PHE A 60 5.99 -8.59 0.99
CA PHE A 60 5.05 -7.55 1.39
C PHE A 60 5.08 -7.31 2.90
N ARG A 61 4.96 -8.37 3.70
CA ARG A 61 5.03 -8.25 5.15
C ARG A 61 6.40 -7.78 5.65
N GLY A 62 7.48 -8.26 5.04
CA GLY A 62 8.84 -7.84 5.34
C GLY A 62 9.03 -6.33 5.16
N LEU A 63 8.54 -5.77 4.05
CA LEU A 63 8.59 -4.34 3.77
C LEU A 63 7.82 -3.52 4.81
N PHE A 64 6.63 -3.98 5.24
CA PHE A 64 5.90 -3.30 6.30
C PHE A 64 6.61 -3.36 7.66
N ASP A 65 7.18 -4.51 8.01
CA ASP A 65 7.95 -4.66 9.25
C ASP A 65 9.23 -3.78 9.23
N GLU A 66 9.89 -3.66 8.08
CA GLU A 66 11.04 -2.77 7.86
C GLU A 66 10.65 -1.28 7.99
N VAL A 67 9.55 -0.86 7.34
CA VAL A 67 9.04 0.51 7.45
C VAL A 67 8.65 0.87 8.88
N VAL A 68 8.08 -0.07 9.64
CA VAL A 68 7.77 0.15 11.07
C VAL A 68 9.04 0.29 11.91
N GLY A 69 10.12 -0.40 11.52
CA GLY A 69 11.45 -0.25 12.14
C GLY A 69 12.07 1.13 11.90
N GLU A 70 12.09 1.58 10.64
CA GLU A 70 12.71 2.85 10.23
C GLU A 70 11.85 4.08 10.55
N VAL A 71 10.52 3.93 10.53
CA VAL A 71 9.55 5.00 10.79
C VAL A 71 8.58 4.57 11.90
N PRO A 72 8.95 4.73 13.18
CA PRO A 72 8.14 4.27 14.31
C PRO A 72 6.73 4.89 14.36
N SER A 73 6.55 6.10 13.82
CA SER A 73 5.22 6.74 13.71
C SER A 73 4.27 5.97 12.78
N ALA A 74 4.79 5.18 11.83
CA ALA A 74 3.96 4.36 10.95
C ALA A 74 3.26 3.22 11.70
N ASN A 75 3.76 2.84 12.88
CA ASN A 75 3.18 1.82 13.74
C ASN A 75 1.73 2.15 14.15
N GLU A 76 1.38 3.43 14.27
CA GLU A 76 0.00 3.86 14.56
C GLU A 76 -1.02 3.40 13.50
N ARG A 77 -0.56 3.20 12.25
CA ARG A 77 -1.39 2.81 11.12
C ARG A 77 -1.15 1.38 10.62
N LEU A 78 0.05 0.83 10.85
CA LEU A 78 0.48 -0.46 10.30
C LEU A 78 0.40 -1.62 11.31
N ARG A 79 0.26 -1.34 12.60
CA ARG A 79 0.15 -2.39 13.62
C ARG A 79 -1.12 -3.22 13.41
N PRO A 80 -1.12 -4.52 13.78
CA PRO A 80 -2.33 -5.36 13.81
C PRO A 80 -3.52 -4.86 14.66
N GLY A 81 -3.38 -3.74 15.37
CA GLY A 81 -4.45 -3.08 16.14
C GLY A 81 -4.42 -1.57 15.96
N ALA A 82 -4.03 -1.11 14.77
CA ALA A 82 -4.12 0.29 14.37
C ALA A 82 -5.58 0.75 14.34
N SER A 83 -5.83 2.04 14.61
CA SER A 83 -7.19 2.60 14.67
C SER A 83 -7.94 2.57 13.33
N ILE A 84 -7.23 2.31 12.23
CA ILE A 84 -7.83 2.08 10.91
C ILE A 84 -8.64 0.78 10.87
N ILE A 85 -8.29 -0.20 11.70
CA ILE A 85 -8.96 -1.49 11.84
C ILE A 85 -10.23 -1.27 12.64
N GLN A 86 -11.39 -1.38 11.98
CA GLN A 86 -12.70 -1.11 12.60
C GLN A 86 -13.10 -2.21 13.58
N ASP A 87 -12.91 -3.46 13.18
CA ASP A 87 -13.16 -4.63 14.02
C ASP A 87 -12.01 -5.64 13.87
N PRO A 88 -11.01 -5.59 14.77
CA PRO A 88 -9.87 -6.50 14.74
C PRO A 88 -10.25 -7.98 14.83
N HIS A 89 -11.36 -8.28 15.50
CA HIS A 89 -11.81 -9.66 15.66
C HIS A 89 -12.40 -10.18 14.35
N LEU A 90 -13.27 -9.38 13.72
CA LEU A 90 -13.86 -9.71 12.43
C LEU A 90 -12.77 -9.93 11.36
N GLU A 91 -11.82 -9.01 11.23
CA GLU A 91 -10.75 -9.13 10.24
C GLU A 91 -9.90 -10.40 10.47
N THR A 92 -9.56 -10.69 11.72
CA THR A 92 -8.82 -11.90 12.08
C THR A 92 -9.62 -13.18 11.76
N VAL A 93 -10.92 -13.18 12.06
CA VAL A 93 -11.80 -14.33 11.81
C VAL A 93 -11.99 -14.56 10.32
N VAL A 94 -12.15 -13.49 9.53
CA VAL A 94 -12.24 -13.51 8.07
C VAL A 94 -11.00 -14.17 7.46
N VAL A 95 -9.80 -13.70 7.84
CA VAL A 95 -8.53 -14.25 7.36
C VAL A 95 -8.38 -15.73 7.76
N LYS A 96 -8.68 -16.08 9.01
CA LYS A 96 -8.63 -17.48 9.47
C LYS A 96 -9.62 -18.37 8.75
N ARG A 97 -10.85 -17.89 8.50
CA ARG A 97 -11.90 -18.67 7.83
C ARG A 97 -11.54 -18.92 6.38
N LEU A 98 -11.04 -17.90 5.66
CA LEU A 98 -10.53 -18.02 4.31
C LEU A 98 -9.49 -19.15 4.25
N PHE A 99 -8.43 -19.07 5.06
CA PHE A 99 -7.35 -20.06 5.08
C PHE A 99 -7.75 -21.46 5.57
N SER A 100 -8.88 -21.57 6.29
CA SER A 100 -9.45 -22.85 6.71
C SER A 100 -10.21 -23.53 5.57
N VAL A 101 -10.96 -22.74 4.78
CA VAL A 101 -11.71 -23.26 3.62
C VAL A 101 -10.77 -23.59 2.47
N THR A 102 -9.79 -22.73 2.21
CA THR A 102 -8.77 -22.93 1.17
C THR A 102 -7.60 -23.78 1.65
N LYS A 103 -7.72 -24.51 2.77
CA LYS A 103 -6.63 -25.27 3.40
C LYS A 103 -5.87 -26.19 2.44
N TRP A 104 -6.56 -26.77 1.46
CA TRP A 104 -5.95 -27.64 0.44
C TRP A 104 -5.26 -26.87 -0.68
N ALA A 105 -5.72 -25.67 -1.01
CA ALA A 105 -5.13 -24.79 -2.03
C ALA A 105 -3.97 -23.94 -1.47
N LEU A 106 -4.11 -23.48 -0.23
CA LEU A 106 -3.16 -22.64 0.49
C LEU A 106 -2.47 -23.48 1.57
N THR A 107 -1.43 -24.22 1.19
CA THR A 107 -0.52 -24.96 2.10
C THR A 107 0.57 -24.05 2.68
N ASP A 108 1.61 -24.58 3.34
CA ASP A 108 2.72 -23.79 3.93
C ASP A 108 3.41 -22.80 2.95
N ARG A 109 3.20 -22.97 1.64
CA ARG A 109 3.62 -22.03 0.59
C ARG A 109 2.84 -20.70 0.54
N ARG A 110 1.95 -20.42 1.50
CA ARG A 110 1.23 -19.12 1.62
C ARG A 110 2.16 -17.93 1.60
N GLN A 111 3.32 -18.05 2.23
CA GLN A 111 4.33 -17.00 2.28
C GLN A 111 4.88 -16.64 0.90
N SER A 112 4.99 -17.63 0.01
CA SER A 112 5.47 -17.45 -1.36
C SER A 112 4.35 -17.13 -2.36
N MET A 113 3.11 -16.97 -1.90
CA MET A 113 2.01 -16.61 -2.78
C MET A 113 2.09 -15.13 -3.14
N LEU A 114 1.91 -14.82 -4.42
CA LEU A 114 1.83 -13.45 -4.91
C LEU A 114 0.63 -12.73 -4.30
N MET A 115 0.77 -11.43 -4.07
CA MET A 115 -0.32 -10.58 -3.58
C MET A 115 -1.52 -10.57 -4.53
N SER A 116 -1.29 -10.55 -5.83
CA SER A 116 -2.33 -10.66 -6.86
C SER A 116 -3.16 -11.95 -6.72
N ASN A 117 -2.49 -13.09 -6.59
CA ASN A 117 -3.15 -14.39 -6.40
C ASN A 117 -3.94 -14.43 -5.08
N PHE A 118 -3.43 -13.80 -4.01
CA PHE A 118 -4.16 -13.69 -2.74
C PHE A 118 -5.48 -12.93 -2.92
N GLU A 119 -5.43 -11.79 -3.60
CA GLU A 119 -6.59 -10.93 -3.85
C GLU A 119 -7.63 -11.62 -4.72
N GLU A 120 -7.20 -12.30 -5.80
CA GLU A 120 -8.09 -13.08 -6.66
C GLU A 120 -8.80 -14.20 -5.88
N GLN A 121 -8.07 -14.95 -5.04
CA GLN A 121 -8.65 -16.00 -4.21
C GLN A 121 -9.63 -15.44 -3.18
N MET A 122 -9.33 -14.29 -2.57
CA MET A 122 -10.26 -13.59 -1.68
C MET A 122 -11.53 -13.16 -2.43
N CYS A 123 -11.37 -12.54 -3.60
CA CYS A 123 -12.48 -12.06 -4.42
C CYS A 123 -13.41 -13.21 -4.80
N LEU A 124 -12.87 -14.31 -5.33
CA LEU A 124 -13.65 -15.50 -5.67
C LEU A 124 -14.32 -16.12 -4.46
N HIS A 125 -13.64 -16.17 -3.30
CA HIS A 125 -14.22 -16.75 -2.09
C HIS A 125 -15.39 -15.94 -1.53
N PHE A 126 -15.22 -14.63 -1.38
CA PHE A 126 -16.27 -13.77 -0.82
C PHE A 126 -17.40 -13.52 -1.79
N ASN A 127 -17.10 -13.44 -3.07
CA ASN A 127 -18.14 -13.27 -4.09
C ASN A 127 -18.72 -14.60 -4.55
N ALA A 128 -18.28 -15.76 -4.06
CA ALA A 128 -18.70 -17.09 -4.56
C ALA A 128 -20.22 -17.26 -4.71
N PHE A 129 -21.02 -16.61 -3.87
CA PHE A 129 -22.49 -16.65 -3.94
C PHE A 129 -23.09 -15.91 -5.15
N LEU A 130 -22.33 -15.01 -5.79
CA LEU A 130 -22.69 -14.26 -7.00
C LEU A 130 -22.33 -15.00 -8.29
N TRP A 131 -21.58 -16.11 -8.22
CA TRP A 131 -21.11 -16.84 -9.39
C TRP A 131 -21.87 -18.17 -9.46
N GLY A 132 -22.97 -18.19 -10.21
CA GLY A 132 -23.70 -19.41 -10.50
C GLY A 132 -22.93 -20.33 -11.43
N ILE A 133 -23.25 -21.63 -11.42
CA ILE A 133 -22.73 -22.60 -12.42
C ILE A 133 -23.04 -22.12 -13.85
N ASP A 134 -24.19 -21.48 -14.05
CA ASP A 134 -24.61 -20.95 -15.34
C ASP A 134 -23.79 -19.72 -15.77
N ASP A 135 -23.39 -18.85 -14.82
CA ASP A 135 -22.53 -17.69 -15.08
C ASP A 135 -21.08 -18.10 -15.40
N VAL A 136 -20.57 -19.11 -14.69
CA VAL A 136 -19.25 -19.67 -14.98
C VAL A 136 -19.25 -20.33 -16.37
N LYS A 137 -20.34 -21.02 -16.71
CA LYS A 137 -20.49 -21.67 -18.00
C LYS A 137 -20.59 -20.66 -19.15
N SER A 138 -21.30 -19.54 -18.97
CA SER A 138 -21.40 -18.48 -20.00
C SER A 138 -20.06 -17.80 -20.27
N VAL A 139 -19.25 -17.56 -19.24
CA VAL A 139 -17.88 -17.01 -19.38
C VAL A 139 -16.96 -18.01 -20.07
N MET A 140 -17.03 -19.31 -19.72
CA MET A 140 -16.22 -20.36 -20.34
C MET A 140 -16.59 -20.61 -21.82
N GLU A 141 -17.87 -20.44 -22.17
CA GLU A 141 -18.37 -20.58 -23.54
C GLU A 141 -18.15 -19.31 -24.39
N GLY A 142 -17.55 -18.25 -23.83
CA GLY A 142 -17.18 -17.04 -24.55
C GLY A 142 -18.35 -16.16 -24.95
N VAL A 143 -19.54 -16.37 -24.36
CA VAL A 143 -20.73 -15.57 -24.64
C VAL A 143 -20.76 -14.41 -23.64
N ALA A 144 -19.90 -13.41 -23.88
CA ALA A 144 -20.12 -12.10 -23.29
C ALA A 144 -21.39 -11.53 -23.95
N GLN A 145 -22.48 -11.43 -23.18
CA GLN A 145 -23.67 -10.69 -23.61
C GLN A 145 -23.34 -9.20 -23.51
N ASP A 146 -23.47 -8.51 -24.65
CA ASP A 146 -23.45 -7.05 -24.80
C ASP A 146 -24.47 -6.33 -23.89
#